data_AF-A0A4V6PZN9-F1
#
_entry.id   AF-A0A4V6PZN9-F1
#
_cell.length_a   1.000
_cell.length_b   1.000
_cell.length_c   1.000
_cell.angle_alpha   90.00
_cell.angle_beta   90.00
_cell.angle_gamma   90.00
#
_symmetry.space_group_name_H-M   'P 1'
#
loop_
_entity.id
_entity.type
_entity.pdbx_description
1 polymer ?
#
loop_
_entity_poly.entity_id
_entity_poly.type
_entity_poly.pdbx_seq_one_letter_code
_entity_poly.pdbx_strand_id
1 'polypeptide(L)'
;MPRAGVREERLRSTAGLRLASPMSSWRGVSGRRYVVGVHPSLVPAVVDMAGAVLIAVRRGGDGTASVVDVTVPDPAATRRSRLRWLALMRTRGATELHVHLLAEDDAERDAVRRDLSSMAE
;
A
#
# COMPACT_ATOMS: atom_id res chain seq x y z
N MET A 1 -6.17 -27.85 -6.78
CA MET A 1 -6.17 -26.54 -7.45
C MET A 1 -5.14 -25.67 -6.75
N PRO A 2 -4.09 -25.15 -7.42
CA PRO A 2 -3.12 -24.31 -6.73
C PRO A 2 -3.84 -23.03 -6.30
N ARG A 3 -3.78 -22.69 -5.01
CA ARG A 3 -4.23 -21.38 -4.50
C ARG A 3 -3.51 -20.33 -5.35
N ALA A 4 -4.26 -19.51 -6.09
CA ALA A 4 -3.68 -18.36 -6.79
C ALA A 4 -2.97 -17.52 -5.72
N GLY A 5 -1.64 -17.53 -5.75
CA GLY A 5 -0.82 -16.87 -4.75
C GLY A 5 -1.18 -15.40 -4.66
N VAL A 6 -1.26 -14.92 -3.42
CA VAL A 6 -1.39 -13.52 -3.07
C VAL A 6 -0.30 -12.73 -3.81
N ARG A 7 -0.68 -11.81 -4.71
CA ARG A 7 0.26 -11.14 -5.63
C ARG A 7 -0.26 -9.77 -6.05
N GLU A 8 0.67 -8.87 -6.33
CA GLU A 8 0.39 -7.63 -7.04
C GLU A 8 -0.04 -7.91 -8.50
N GLU A 9 -1.09 -7.23 -8.95
CA GLU A 9 -1.59 -7.31 -10.32
C GLU A 9 -1.58 -5.91 -10.95
N ARG A 10 -0.69 -5.68 -11.94
CA ARG A 10 -0.69 -4.43 -12.72
C ARG A 10 -1.98 -4.29 -13.52
N LEU A 11 -2.58 -3.11 -13.46
CA LEU A 11 -3.76 -2.77 -14.25
C LEU A 11 -3.36 -2.58 -15.71
N ARG A 12 -3.92 -3.41 -16.60
CA ARG A 12 -3.55 -3.46 -18.02
C ARG A 12 -4.23 -2.38 -18.88
N SER A 13 -5.16 -1.60 -18.33
CA SER A 13 -5.79 -0.47 -19.00
C SER A 13 -5.77 0.77 -18.11
N THR A 14 -4.71 1.55 -18.25
CA THR A 14 -4.64 2.94 -17.78
C THR A 14 -4.41 3.93 -18.93
N ALA A 15 -4.37 3.42 -20.18
CA ALA A 15 -4.19 4.23 -21.38
C ALA A 15 -5.36 5.23 -21.51
N GLY A 16 -5.04 6.52 -21.50
CA GLY A 16 -6.01 7.62 -21.54
C GLY A 16 -6.29 8.28 -20.19
N LEU A 17 -5.93 7.64 -19.07
CA LEU A 17 -5.99 8.26 -17.76
C LEU A 17 -4.64 8.93 -17.48
N ARG A 18 -4.57 10.26 -17.61
CA ARG A 18 -3.42 11.05 -17.11
C ARG A 18 -3.49 11.12 -15.59
N LEU A 19 -3.17 10.01 -14.94
CA LEU A 19 -3.10 9.92 -13.49
C LEU A 19 -1.76 10.48 -13.01
N ALA A 20 -1.78 11.17 -11.89
CA ALA A 20 -0.57 11.71 -11.27
C ALA A 20 0.42 10.60 -10.84
N SER A 21 -0.05 9.36 -10.67
CA SER A 21 0.73 8.18 -10.28
C SER A 21 0.31 6.92 -11.05
N PRO A 22 1.24 5.99 -11.36
CA PRO A 22 0.87 4.66 -11.86
C PRO A 22 -0.08 3.95 -10.90
N MET A 23 -0.99 3.13 -11.43
CA MET A 23 -1.90 2.32 -10.61
C MET A 23 -1.52 0.84 -10.64
N SER A 24 -1.77 0.18 -9.51
CA SER A 24 -1.63 -1.27 -9.35
C SER A 24 -2.79 -1.81 -8.53
N SER A 25 -2.78 -3.11 -8.24
CA SER A 25 -3.72 -3.69 -7.30
C SER A 25 -3.10 -4.83 -6.49
N TRP A 26 -3.56 -4.99 -5.25
CA TRP A 26 -3.22 -6.11 -4.38
C TRP A 26 -4.43 -7.02 -4.24
N ARG A 27 -4.18 -8.33 -4.16
CA ARG A 27 -5.19 -9.30 -3.72
C ARG A 27 -4.90 -9.69 -2.29
N GLY A 28 -5.78 -9.37 -1.34
CA GLY A 28 -5.60 -9.75 0.07
C GLY A 28 -5.95 -11.21 0.33
N VAL A 29 -5.76 -11.68 1.56
CA VAL A 29 -6.01 -13.09 1.92
C VAL A 29 -7.49 -13.49 1.84
N SER A 30 -8.39 -12.52 1.94
CA SER A 30 -9.81 -12.69 1.65
C SER A 30 -10.13 -12.95 0.18
N GLY A 31 -9.15 -12.74 -0.71
CA GLY A 31 -9.33 -12.80 -2.17
C GLY A 31 -9.85 -11.51 -2.80
N ARG A 32 -10.22 -10.50 -1.99
CA ARG A 32 -10.62 -9.17 -2.45
C ARG A 32 -9.45 -8.45 -3.13
N ARG A 33 -9.77 -7.64 -4.14
CA ARG A 33 -8.79 -6.83 -4.87
C ARG A 33 -8.88 -5.38 -4.41
N TYR A 34 -7.74 -4.79 -4.08
CA TYR A 34 -7.59 -3.41 -3.65
C TYR A 34 -6.76 -2.63 -4.67
N VAL A 35 -7.36 -1.63 -5.33
CA VAL A 35 -6.66 -0.76 -6.27
C VAL A 35 -5.85 0.28 -5.51
N VAL A 36 -4.62 0.54 -5.97
CA VAL A 36 -3.68 1.43 -5.30
C VAL A 36 -2.99 2.36 -6.30
N GLY A 37 -2.72 3.59 -5.86
CA GLY A 37 -1.75 4.47 -6.51
C GLY A 37 -0.34 4.13 -6.03
N VAL A 38 0.63 4.10 -6.95
CA VAL A 38 2.03 3.77 -6.67
C VAL A 38 2.87 5.04 -6.58
N HIS A 39 3.49 5.26 -5.42
CA HIS A 39 4.51 6.27 -5.22
C HIS A 39 5.89 5.59 -5.25
N PRO A 40 6.73 5.88 -6.26
CA PRO A 40 7.99 5.16 -6.50
C PRO A 40 9.09 5.49 -5.47
N SER A 41 8.77 6.24 -4.42
CA SER A 41 9.68 6.56 -3.33
C SER A 41 8.90 6.78 -2.03
N LEU A 42 9.60 6.65 -0.90
CA LEU A 42 9.06 6.92 0.43
C LEU A 42 8.99 8.42 0.69
N VAL A 43 8.02 9.08 0.05
CA VAL A 43 7.82 10.53 0.12
C VAL A 43 7.13 10.92 1.44
N PRO A 44 7.71 11.83 2.25
CA PRO A 44 7.12 12.27 3.52
C PRO A 44 5.70 12.84 3.44
N ALA A 45 5.32 13.46 2.31
CA ALA A 45 3.97 14.00 2.15
C ALA A 45 2.88 12.92 2.08
N VAL A 46 3.21 11.68 1.68
CA VAL A 46 2.24 10.58 1.55
C VAL A 46 1.72 10.13 2.91
N VAL A 47 2.53 10.24 3.97
CA VAL A 47 2.09 9.84 5.32
C VAL A 47 1.07 10.78 5.94
N ASP A 48 0.83 11.94 5.32
CA ASP A 48 -0.15 12.93 5.74
C ASP A 48 -1.51 12.77 5.01
N MET A 49 -1.64 11.77 4.12
CA MET A 49 -2.89 11.48 3.41
C MET A 49 -3.95 10.90 4.35
N ALA A 50 -4.91 11.73 4.74
CA ALA A 50 -6.06 11.31 5.54
C ALA A 50 -6.94 10.31 4.78
N GLY A 51 -7.48 9.33 5.51
CA GLY A 51 -8.37 8.32 4.95
C GLY A 51 -7.70 7.28 4.05
N ALA A 52 -6.37 7.28 3.97
CA ALA A 52 -5.62 6.32 3.18
C ALA A 52 -5.31 5.03 3.97
N VAL A 53 -5.20 3.92 3.25
CA VAL A 53 -4.40 2.76 3.69
C VAL A 53 -3.05 2.84 2.98
N LEU A 54 -1.98 2.94 3.76
CA LEU A 54 -0.61 3.01 3.26
C LEU A 54 0.02 1.63 3.33
N ILE A 55 0.60 1.21 2.22
CA ILE A 55 1.27 -0.08 2.08
C ILE A 55 2.72 0.22 1.74
N ALA A 56 3.63 -0.12 2.65
CA ALA A 56 5.06 -0.07 2.38
C ALA A 56 5.45 -1.29 1.54
N VAL A 57 6.10 -1.05 0.41
CA VAL A 57 6.40 -2.09 -0.58
C VAL A 57 7.89 -2.14 -0.85
N ARG A 58 8.43 -3.36 -0.88
CA ARG A 58 9.77 -3.65 -1.39
C ARG A 58 9.65 -4.19 -2.80
N ARG A 59 10.43 -3.66 -3.73
CA ARG A 59 10.62 -4.24 -5.06
C ARG A 59 11.86 -5.12 -5.07
N GLY A 60 11.69 -6.39 -5.43
CA GLY A 60 12.80 -7.29 -5.74
C GLY A 60 13.49 -6.90 -7.05
N GLY A 61 14.69 -7.43 -7.28
CA GLY A 61 15.46 -7.18 -8.51
C GLY A 61 14.80 -7.71 -9.80
N ASP A 62 13.85 -8.63 -9.67
CA ASP A 62 12.97 -9.14 -10.74
C ASP A 62 11.73 -8.26 -10.98
N GLY A 63 11.58 -7.18 -10.21
CA GLY A 63 10.42 -6.30 -10.23
C GLY A 63 9.22 -6.82 -9.42
N THR A 64 9.32 -7.94 -8.70
CA THR A 64 8.25 -8.44 -7.85
C THR A 64 8.06 -7.52 -6.65
N ALA A 65 6.80 -7.12 -6.36
CA ALA A 65 6.45 -6.38 -5.16
C ALA A 65 6.16 -7.33 -4.00
N SER A 66 6.73 -7.04 -2.82
CA SER A 66 6.33 -7.64 -1.54
C SER A 66 5.92 -6.57 -0.53
N VAL A 67 4.95 -6.91 0.32
CA VAL A 67 4.48 -6.01 1.39
C VAL A 67 5.48 -6.07 2.54
N VAL A 68 5.95 -4.91 2.99
CA VAL A 68 6.80 -4.77 4.18
C VAL A 68 5.95 -4.45 5.40
N ASP A 69 4.95 -3.58 5.24
CA ASP A 69 3.99 -3.26 6.30
C ASP A 69 2.76 -2.56 5.72
N VAL A 70 1.66 -2.57 6.47
CA VAL A 70 0.41 -1.87 6.13
C VAL A 70 -0.08 -1.08 7.32
N THR A 71 -0.37 0.20 7.10
CA THR A 71 -0.86 1.10 8.15
C THR A 71 -2.00 1.96 7.68
N VAL A 72 -2.83 2.39 8.63
CA VAL A 72 -3.84 3.44 8.44
C VAL A 72 -3.33 4.63 9.27
N PRO A 73 -3.06 5.80 8.66
CA PRO A 73 -2.63 6.97 9.41
C PRO A 73 -3.67 7.34 10.46
N ASP A 74 -3.30 7.19 11.73
CA ASP A 74 -4.13 7.62 12.85
C ASP A 74 -4.29 9.16 12.84
N PRO A 75 -5.52 9.70 12.79
CA PRO A 75 -5.77 11.13 12.83
C PRO A 75 -5.19 11.82 14.08
N ALA A 76 -5.15 11.12 15.23
CA ALA A 76 -4.60 11.63 16.48
C ALA A 76 -3.07 11.52 16.53
N ALA A 77 -2.45 10.70 15.67
CA ALA A 77 -1.01 10.55 15.66
C ALA A 77 -0.32 11.79 15.09
N THR A 78 0.68 12.28 15.83
CA THR A 78 1.52 13.40 15.38
C THR A 78 2.21 13.07 14.06
N ARG A 79 2.46 14.08 13.23
CA ARG A 79 3.28 13.94 12.02
C ARG A 79 4.64 13.28 12.29
N ARG A 80 5.26 13.57 13.44
CA ARG A 80 6.51 12.93 13.87
C ARG A 80 6.36 11.41 14.01
N SER A 81 5.25 10.93 14.56
CA SER A 81 4.97 9.48 14.67
C SER A 81 4.87 8.82 13.30
N ARG A 82 4.17 9.47 12.35
CA ARG A 82 4.02 8.96 10.97
C ARG A 82 5.36 8.93 10.23
N LEU A 83 6.20 9.96 10.41
CA LEU A 83 7.55 9.99 9.86
C LEU A 83 8.47 8.92 10.46
N ARG A 84 8.30 8.57 11.76
CA ARG A 84 9.03 7.45 12.37
C ARG A 84 8.65 6.12 11.72
N TRP A 85 7.37 5.89 11.44
CA TRP A 85 6.94 4.70 10.69
C TRP A 85 7.60 4.66 9.30
N LEU A 86 7.57 5.78 8.56
CA LEU A 86 8.21 5.87 7.25
C LEU A 86 9.72 5.58 7.29
N ALA A 87 10.42 6.12 8.30
CA ALA A 87 11.83 5.87 8.51
C ALA A 87 12.10 4.39 8.81
N LEU A 88 11.28 3.75 9.65
CA LEU A 88 11.35 2.32 9.93
C LEU A 88 11.15 1.49 8.66
N MET A 89 10.18 1.84 7.81
CA MET A 89 9.93 1.14 6.54
C MET A 89 11.14 1.23 5.60
N ARG A 90 11.79 2.40 5.55
CA ARG A 90 13.05 2.56 4.80
C ARG A 90 14.12 1.61 5.32
N THR A 91 14.30 1.50 6.64
CA THR A 91 15.27 0.56 7.24
C THR A 91 14.93 -0.91 7.01
N ARG A 92 13.65 -1.24 6.81
CA ARG A 92 13.17 -2.58 6.47
C ARG A 92 13.22 -2.88 4.97
N GLY A 93 13.75 -1.96 4.16
CA GLY A 93 13.96 -2.16 2.73
C GLY A 93 12.75 -1.86 1.86
N ALA A 94 11.74 -1.15 2.37
CA ALA A 94 10.69 -0.61 1.51
C ALA A 94 11.30 0.42 0.53
N THR A 95 10.92 0.31 -0.73
CA THR A 95 11.37 1.16 -1.84
C THR A 95 10.25 2.03 -2.40
N GLU A 96 8.99 1.63 -2.20
CA GLU A 96 7.80 2.28 -2.74
C GLU A 96 6.70 2.38 -1.67
N LEU A 97 5.75 3.29 -1.87
CA LEU A 97 4.50 3.34 -1.12
C LEU A 97 3.33 3.11 -2.06
N HIS A 98 2.48 2.15 -1.75
CA HIS A 98 1.20 1.95 -2.43
C HIS A 98 0.09 2.52 -1.55
N VAL A 99 -0.82 3.30 -2.14
CA VAL A 99 -1.84 4.06 -1.42
C VAL A 99 -3.23 3.62 -1.90
N HIS A 100 -4.05 3.13 -0.97
CA HIS A 100 -5.46 2.83 -1.21
C HIS A 100 -6.35 3.93 -0.63
N LEU A 101 -7.19 4.55 -1.46
CA LEU A 101 -8.07 5.68 -1.10
C LEU A 101 -9.55 5.38 -1.29
N LEU A 102 -9.93 4.13 -1.61
CA LEU A 102 -11.33 3.79 -1.96
C LEU A 102 -12.14 3.27 -0.77
N ALA A 103 -11.56 3.21 0.43
CA ALA A 103 -12.27 2.84 1.65
C ALA A 103 -13.03 4.05 2.20
N GLU A 104 -14.35 3.91 2.35
CA GLU A 104 -15.29 4.97 2.68
C GLU A 104 -15.17 5.39 4.15
N ASP A 105 -14.97 4.41 5.03
CA ASP A 105 -14.93 4.62 6.48
C ASP A 105 -13.72 3.95 7.17
N ASP A 106 -13.59 4.19 8.48
CA ASP A 106 -12.50 3.63 9.30
C ASP A 106 -12.58 2.11 9.44
N ALA A 107 -13.77 1.52 9.43
CA ALA A 107 -13.96 0.08 9.54
C ALA A 107 -13.50 -0.62 8.25
N GLU A 108 -13.79 -0.05 7.08
CA GLU A 108 -13.29 -0.51 5.79
C GLU A 108 -11.77 -0.39 5.69
N ARG A 109 -11.19 0.74 6.14
CA ARG A 109 -9.73 0.91 6.18
C ARG A 109 -9.06 -0.13 7.05
N ASP A 110 -9.63 -0.40 8.23
CA ASP A 110 -9.10 -1.42 9.12
C ASP A 110 -9.27 -2.85 8.54
N ALA A 111 -10.36 -3.11 7.83
CA ALA A 111 -10.56 -4.38 7.13
C ALA A 111 -9.53 -4.58 6.02
N VAL A 112 -9.28 -3.56 5.18
CA VAL A 112 -8.23 -3.57 4.14
C VAL A 112 -6.86 -3.78 4.79
N ARG A 113 -6.55 -3.03 5.85
CA ARG A 113 -5.29 -3.13 6.60
C ARG A 113 -5.08 -4.57 7.07
N ARG A 114 -6.05 -5.15 7.79
CA ARG A 114 -5.95 -6.54 8.28
C ARG A 114 -5.78 -7.55 7.17
N ASP A 115 -6.52 -7.40 6.07
CA ASP A 115 -6.46 -8.33 4.94
C ASP A 115 -5.09 -8.33 4.26
N LEU A 116 -4.43 -7.18 4.19
CA LEU A 116 -3.12 -7.03 3.57
C LEU A 116 -1.94 -7.20 4.56
N SER A 117 -2.11 -6.88 5.85
CA SER A 117 -1.05 -7.04 6.87
C SER A 117 -0.61 -8.49 7.06
N SER A 118 -1.50 -9.46 6.80
CA SER A 118 -1.16 -10.89 6.83
C SER A 118 -0.12 -11.30 5.77
N MET A 119 0.17 -10.42 4.81
CA MET A 119 1.15 -10.60 3.75
C MET A 119 2.51 -9.95 4.07
N ALA A 120 2.60 -9.19 5.16
CA ALA A 120 3.80 -8.45 5.51
C ALA A 120 4.93 -9.40 5.95
N GLU A 121 6.11 -9.22 5.39
CA GLU A 121 7.37 -9.92 5.73
C GLU A 121 8.26 -9.05 6.62
#